data_AF-A0A935HGI4-F1
#
_entry.id   AF-A0A935HGI4-F1
#
_cell.length_a   1.000
_cell.length_b   1.000
_cell.length_c   1.000
_cell.angle_alpha   90.00
_cell.angle_beta   90.00
_cell.angle_gamma   90.00
#
_symmetry.space_group_name_H-M   'P 1'
#
loop_
_entity.id
_entity.type
_entity.pdbx_description
1 polymer ?
#
loop_
_entity_poly.entity_id
_entity_poly.type
_entity_poly.pdbx_seq_one_letter_code
_entity_poly.pdbx_strand_id
1 'polypeptide(L)'
;MKLKVIAIVIGIYFVLGCKKAADSVVKTELPDAPVPAADTVLSSTANFKGVNWADERDNFVNDWLVISGINTTDEEPVLLAKTDMVIDMLKSKGANTVRLPINPPTVMQNFWTKYSSIITRLSKSGIKVVLAYWESAASKDGKVDDMTAFQKMWDKVVYRYQYNANVYFEIMNEPHGYGVNELKDLYNNWIISYNISHRRMILDGAGYATDVNSIGDDSRFSGCLLSFHFYTWFNGDYKNHSRLGNSGSFLEVSSKNHRYRVWCTYDYWKKLHGITWF
;
A
#
# COMPACT_ATOMS: atom_id res chain seq x y z
N MET A 1 -0.12 21.87 88.46
CA MET A 1 -0.67 21.12 87.32
C MET A 1 -1.38 22.13 86.40
N LYS A 2 -0.71 22.63 85.36
CA LYS A 2 -1.25 23.66 84.44
C LYS A 2 -1.71 22.98 83.15
N LEU A 3 -3.02 22.92 82.92
CA LEU A 3 -3.60 22.41 81.68
C LEU A 3 -3.57 23.54 80.63
N LYS A 4 -2.80 23.37 79.56
CA LYS A 4 -2.79 24.27 78.40
C LYS A 4 -3.89 23.82 77.43
N VAL A 5 -4.85 24.70 77.15
CA VAL A 5 -5.83 24.54 76.07
C VAL A 5 -5.11 24.79 74.75
N ILE A 6 -4.99 23.75 73.91
CA ILE A 6 -4.47 23.86 72.54
C ILE A 6 -5.69 23.90 71.62
N ALA A 7 -5.91 25.06 71.00
CA ALA A 7 -6.86 25.21 69.90
C ALA A 7 -6.30 24.50 68.66
N ILE A 8 -7.04 23.52 68.13
CA ILE A 8 -6.72 22.86 66.86
C ILE A 8 -7.35 23.68 65.73
N VAL A 9 -6.52 24.38 64.97
CA VAL A 9 -6.92 24.96 63.69
C VAL A 9 -6.74 23.89 62.61
N ILE A 10 -7.84 23.37 62.09
CA ILE A 10 -7.83 22.45 60.95
C ILE A 10 -7.68 23.30 59.68
N GLY A 11 -6.45 23.38 59.16
CA GLY A 11 -6.17 23.94 57.84
C GLY A 11 -6.58 22.95 56.76
N ILE A 12 -7.63 23.27 56.01
CA ILE A 12 -8.00 22.56 54.78
C ILE A 12 -7.00 22.95 53.69
N TYR A 13 -6.04 22.06 53.40
CA TYR A 13 -5.20 22.18 52.21
C TYR A 13 -5.99 21.71 50.99
N PHE A 14 -6.47 22.65 50.18
CA PHE A 14 -6.87 22.36 48.81
C PHE A 14 -5.61 22.06 47.99
N VAL A 15 -5.30 20.77 47.81
CA VAL A 15 -4.30 20.35 46.83
C VAL A 15 -4.94 20.46 45.45
N LEU A 16 -4.68 21.59 44.77
CA LEU A 16 -4.89 21.71 43.33
C LEU A 16 -3.90 20.78 42.63
N GLY A 17 -4.31 19.53 42.43
CA GLY A 17 -3.62 18.60 41.55
C GLY A 17 -3.71 19.12 40.12
N CYS A 18 -2.66 19.79 39.65
CA CYS A 18 -2.43 19.92 38.22
C CYS A 18 -2.29 18.50 37.64
N LYS A 19 -3.36 18.00 37.02
CA LYS A 19 -3.25 16.89 36.09
C LYS A 19 -2.40 17.41 34.93
N LYS A 20 -1.08 17.20 35.01
CA LYS A 20 -0.23 17.26 33.83
C LYS A 20 -0.82 16.23 32.88
N ALA A 21 -1.43 16.69 31.79
CA ALA A 21 -1.79 15.80 30.69
C ALA A 21 -0.53 14.99 30.40
N ALA A 22 -0.64 13.67 30.45
CA ALA A 22 0.41 12.83 29.92
C ALA A 22 0.48 13.21 28.44
N ASP A 23 1.49 13.98 28.07
CA ASP A 23 1.84 14.17 26.67
C ASP A 23 1.92 12.75 26.10
N SER A 24 0.98 12.41 25.21
CA SER A 24 1.08 11.20 24.43
C SER A 24 2.39 11.31 23.69
N VAL A 25 3.41 10.58 24.16
CA VAL A 25 4.68 10.43 23.47
C VAL A 25 4.30 9.93 22.09
N VAL A 26 4.33 10.83 21.11
CA VAL A 26 4.29 10.45 19.71
C VAL A 26 5.53 9.61 19.53
N LYS A 27 5.39 8.29 19.60
CA LYS A 27 6.44 7.38 19.17
C LYS A 27 6.65 7.73 17.71
N THR A 28 7.69 8.51 17.41
CA THR A 28 8.16 8.68 16.05
C THR A 28 8.40 7.28 15.52
N GLU A 29 7.60 6.86 14.54
CA GLU A 29 7.77 5.58 13.89
C GLU A 29 9.20 5.53 13.37
N LEU A 30 9.94 4.48 13.72
CA LEU A 30 11.28 4.25 13.21
C LEU A 30 11.19 3.53 11.86
N PRO A 31 12.21 3.69 10.98
CA PRO A 31 12.28 2.89 9.77
C PRO A 31 12.34 1.41 10.13
N ASP A 32 11.76 0.56 9.29
CA ASP A 32 11.95 -0.87 9.45
C ASP A 32 13.44 -1.22 9.26
N ALA A 33 13.90 -2.23 9.99
CA ALA A 33 15.21 -2.80 9.76
C ALA A 33 15.33 -3.21 8.27
N PRO A 34 16.51 -3.05 7.65
CA PRO A 34 16.70 -3.45 6.27
C PRO A 34 16.30 -4.91 6.02
N VAL A 35 15.59 -5.15 4.92
CA VAL A 35 15.18 -6.49 4.50
C VAL A 35 15.78 -6.74 3.11
N PRO A 36 16.60 -7.79 2.92
CA PRO A 36 17.16 -8.12 1.62
C PRO A 36 16.04 -8.56 0.66
N ALA A 37 16.31 -8.41 -0.65
CA ALA A 37 15.37 -8.85 -1.67
C ALA A 37 15.16 -10.37 -1.55
N ALA A 38 13.90 -10.80 -1.65
CA ALA A 38 13.50 -12.21 -1.59
C ALA A 38 13.98 -13.00 -2.81
N ASP A 39 14.35 -12.32 -3.89
CA ASP A 39 14.96 -12.90 -5.08
C ASP A 39 16.14 -12.06 -5.59
N THR A 40 17.04 -12.74 -6.28
CA THR A 40 18.21 -12.15 -6.94
C THR A 40 17.99 -11.89 -8.42
N VAL A 41 16.82 -12.31 -8.96
CA VAL A 41 16.51 -12.20 -10.40
C VAL A 41 16.11 -10.76 -10.72
N LEU A 42 17.13 -9.94 -10.87
CA LEU A 42 17.04 -8.53 -11.25
C LEU A 42 16.66 -8.34 -12.74
N SER A 43 16.39 -9.38 -13.51
CA SER A 43 16.25 -9.27 -14.97
C SER A 43 14.84 -9.49 -15.51
N SER A 44 13.98 -10.26 -14.84
CA SER A 44 12.64 -10.58 -15.38
C SER A 44 11.53 -10.32 -14.38
N THR A 45 10.53 -9.55 -14.81
CA THR A 45 9.29 -9.36 -14.06
C THR A 45 8.37 -10.56 -14.09
N ALA A 46 8.67 -11.59 -14.89
CA ALA A 46 7.97 -12.88 -14.84
C ALA A 46 8.02 -13.53 -13.44
N ASN A 47 8.88 -13.05 -12.54
CA ASN A 47 8.90 -13.48 -11.15
C ASN A 47 7.91 -12.77 -10.23
N PHE A 48 7.12 -11.80 -10.69
CA PHE A 48 6.02 -11.25 -9.91
C PHE A 48 4.76 -12.06 -10.23
N LYS A 49 4.33 -12.85 -9.25
CA LYS A 49 3.15 -13.72 -9.34
C LYS A 49 2.31 -13.45 -8.11
N GLY A 50 1.17 -12.78 -8.27
CA GLY A 50 0.50 -12.24 -7.12
C GLY A 50 -0.99 -12.02 -7.27
N VAL A 51 -1.55 -11.43 -6.22
CA VAL A 51 -2.95 -11.07 -6.12
C VAL A 51 -3.07 -9.65 -5.57
N ASN A 52 -4.21 -9.01 -5.86
CA ASN A 52 -4.66 -7.86 -5.08
C ASN A 52 -5.25 -8.36 -3.76
N TRP A 53 -4.79 -7.82 -2.65
CA TRP A 53 -5.46 -7.98 -1.36
C TRP A 53 -5.99 -6.60 -0.95
N ALA A 54 -7.24 -6.35 -1.34
CA ALA A 54 -7.84 -5.03 -1.35
C ALA A 54 -9.02 -4.92 -0.39
N ASP A 55 -9.52 -3.69 -0.24
CA ASP A 55 -10.77 -3.41 0.44
C ASP A 55 -11.95 -4.04 -0.30
N GLU A 56 -12.89 -4.65 0.42
CA GLU A 56 -14.05 -5.30 -0.19
C GLU A 56 -15.12 -4.32 -0.65
N ARG A 57 -15.06 -3.06 -0.23
CA ARG A 57 -16.09 -2.07 -0.53
C ARG A 57 -15.94 -1.52 -1.95
N ASP A 58 -14.83 -0.87 -2.24
CA ASP A 58 -14.58 -0.16 -3.51
C ASP A 58 -13.08 0.21 -3.62
N ASN A 59 -12.64 0.58 -4.83
CA ASN A 59 -11.34 1.18 -5.08
C ASN A 59 -11.25 2.64 -4.61
N PHE A 60 -12.39 3.26 -4.30
CA PHE A 60 -12.48 4.64 -3.83
C PHE A 60 -13.16 4.70 -2.46
N VAL A 61 -12.40 5.01 -1.41
CA VAL A 61 -12.93 5.21 -0.05
C VAL A 61 -12.34 6.48 0.59
N ASN A 62 -13.16 7.20 1.35
CA ASN A 62 -12.76 8.43 2.05
C ASN A 62 -12.11 8.17 3.41
N ASP A 63 -12.22 6.94 3.92
CA ASP A 63 -11.71 6.52 5.23
C ASP A 63 -10.57 5.50 5.07
N TRP A 64 -10.33 4.70 6.10
CA TRP A 64 -9.31 3.66 6.06
C TRP A 64 -9.66 2.60 5.02
N LEU A 65 -8.68 2.20 4.22
CA LEU A 65 -8.74 0.99 3.40
C LEU A 65 -8.58 -0.23 4.31
N VAL A 66 -9.65 -1.00 4.45
CA VAL A 66 -9.70 -2.21 5.28
C VAL A 66 -9.70 -3.41 4.35
N ILE A 67 -8.53 -4.04 4.20
CA ILE A 67 -8.36 -5.18 3.30
C ILE A 67 -9.18 -6.41 3.76
N SER A 68 -9.63 -7.19 2.79
CA SER A 68 -10.54 -8.33 3.01
C SER A 68 -10.08 -9.27 4.13
N GLY A 69 -11.03 -9.71 4.96
CA GLY A 69 -10.78 -10.60 6.10
C GLY A 69 -10.14 -9.95 7.34
N ILE A 70 -9.74 -8.68 7.30
CA ILE A 70 -9.26 -7.92 8.47
C ILE A 70 -10.38 -7.07 9.05
N ASN A 71 -10.54 -7.06 10.38
CA ASN A 71 -11.44 -6.15 11.07
C ASN A 71 -10.65 -5.01 11.71
N THR A 72 -11.22 -3.80 11.73
CA THR A 72 -10.60 -2.64 12.39
C THR A 72 -10.42 -2.84 13.90
N THR A 73 -11.24 -3.73 14.49
CA THR A 73 -11.20 -4.14 15.90
C THR A 73 -10.27 -5.30 16.19
N ASP A 74 -9.68 -5.96 15.18
CA ASP A 74 -8.72 -7.05 15.41
C ASP A 74 -7.51 -6.51 16.18
N GLU A 75 -7.13 -7.19 17.26
CA GLU A 75 -5.87 -6.93 17.95
C GLU A 75 -4.69 -7.39 17.09
N GLU A 76 -3.53 -6.75 17.26
CA GLU A 76 -2.36 -7.00 16.41
C GLU A 76 -1.99 -8.49 16.28
N PRO A 77 -1.99 -9.33 17.35
CA PRO A 77 -1.69 -10.75 17.21
C PRO A 77 -2.70 -11.51 16.32
N VAL A 78 -3.98 -11.16 16.38
CA VAL A 78 -5.02 -11.78 15.55
C VAL A 78 -4.84 -11.40 14.09
N LEU A 79 -4.58 -10.12 13.83
CA LEU A 79 -4.30 -9.60 12.50
C LEU A 79 -3.04 -10.22 11.88
N LEU A 80 -1.99 -10.43 12.68
CA LEU A 80 -0.77 -11.11 12.21
C LEU A 80 -1.00 -12.60 11.94
N ALA A 81 -1.82 -13.29 12.75
CA ALA A 81 -2.20 -14.68 12.45
C ALA A 81 -3.00 -14.80 11.14
N LYS A 82 -3.92 -13.86 10.88
CA LYS A 82 -4.62 -13.78 9.59
C LYS A 82 -3.67 -13.51 8.43
N THR A 83 -2.69 -12.63 8.64
CA THR A 83 -1.64 -12.34 7.65
C THR A 83 -0.80 -13.59 7.34
N ASP A 84 -0.46 -14.38 8.36
CA ASP A 84 0.28 -15.63 8.17
C ASP A 84 -0.51 -16.65 7.33
N MET A 85 -1.83 -16.75 7.53
CA MET A 85 -2.69 -17.60 6.68
C MET A 85 -2.66 -17.16 5.21
N VAL A 86 -2.65 -15.84 4.95
CA VAL A 86 -2.53 -15.31 3.57
C VAL A 86 -1.15 -15.63 2.99
N ILE A 87 -0.08 -15.47 3.77
CA ILE A 87 1.29 -15.82 3.35
C ILE A 87 1.37 -17.30 2.94
N ASP A 88 0.85 -18.20 3.78
CA ASP A 88 0.87 -19.64 3.52
C ASP A 88 0.05 -19.99 2.29
N MET A 89 -1.12 -19.38 2.13
CA MET A 89 -1.95 -19.53 0.94
C MET A 89 -1.20 -19.11 -0.32
N LEU A 90 -0.61 -17.90 -0.34
CA LEU A 90 0.15 -17.39 -1.49
C LEU A 90 1.28 -18.36 -1.87
N LYS A 91 2.10 -18.75 -0.88
CA LYS A 91 3.23 -19.68 -1.10
C LYS A 91 2.76 -21.03 -1.61
N SER A 92 1.67 -21.59 -1.05
CA SER A 92 1.11 -22.87 -1.50
C SER A 92 0.64 -22.86 -2.96
N LYS A 93 0.28 -21.68 -3.49
CA LYS A 93 -0.12 -21.47 -4.88
C LYS A 93 1.04 -21.02 -5.79
N GLY A 94 2.26 -20.92 -5.24
CA GLY A 94 3.42 -20.41 -5.98
C GLY A 94 3.38 -18.91 -6.27
N ALA A 95 2.49 -18.17 -5.58
CA ALA A 95 2.47 -16.72 -5.59
C ALA A 95 3.51 -16.18 -4.60
N ASN A 96 4.13 -15.07 -4.97
CA ASN A 96 5.21 -14.44 -4.23
C ASN A 96 5.08 -12.91 -4.14
N THR A 97 3.98 -12.36 -4.64
CA THR A 97 3.68 -10.93 -4.63
C THR A 97 2.26 -10.69 -4.11
N VAL A 98 2.06 -9.62 -3.37
CA VAL A 98 0.74 -9.07 -3.06
C VAL A 98 0.74 -7.57 -3.34
N ARG A 99 -0.36 -7.06 -3.89
CA ARG A 99 -0.58 -5.62 -4.05
C ARG A 99 -1.63 -5.15 -3.07
N LEU A 100 -1.29 -4.11 -2.32
CA LEU A 100 -2.05 -3.54 -1.22
C LEU A 100 -2.37 -2.08 -1.51
N PRO A 101 -3.63 -1.66 -1.34
CA PRO A 101 -4.00 -0.28 -1.52
C PRO A 101 -3.60 0.56 -0.30
N ILE A 102 -3.19 1.81 -0.52
CA ILE A 102 -2.94 2.80 0.52
C ILE A 102 -3.61 4.13 0.14
N ASN A 103 -4.01 4.89 1.15
CA ASN A 103 -4.53 6.25 0.98
C ASN A 103 -4.12 7.10 2.21
N PRO A 104 -4.25 8.45 2.14
CA PRO A 104 -3.85 9.30 3.24
C PRO A 104 -4.56 8.98 4.57
N PRO A 105 -5.89 8.72 4.64
CA PRO A 105 -6.54 8.29 5.88
C PRO A 105 -5.91 7.03 6.50
N THR A 106 -5.64 5.99 5.71
CA THR A 106 -5.04 4.72 6.18
C THR A 106 -3.67 4.93 6.79
N VAL A 107 -2.84 5.78 6.17
CA VAL A 107 -1.43 5.97 6.53
C VAL A 107 -1.23 7.04 7.61
N MET A 108 -2.03 8.10 7.58
CA MET A 108 -1.84 9.26 8.45
C MET A 108 -2.61 9.17 9.77
N GLN A 109 -3.54 8.23 9.89
CA GLN A 109 -4.34 8.03 11.11
C GLN A 109 -3.89 6.78 11.90
N ASN A 110 -4.59 6.48 12.99
CA ASN A 110 -4.24 5.43 13.94
C ASN A 110 -4.32 4.01 13.38
N PHE A 111 -5.03 3.78 12.28
CA PHE A 111 -5.07 2.47 11.64
C PHE A 111 -3.72 2.06 11.02
N TRP A 112 -2.86 3.03 10.69
CA TRP A 112 -1.54 2.77 10.10
C TRP A 112 -0.69 1.81 10.92
N THR A 113 -0.72 1.89 12.25
CA THR A 113 0.06 0.99 13.12
C THR A 113 -0.29 -0.49 12.88
N LYS A 114 -1.57 -0.79 12.65
CA LYS A 114 -2.03 -2.14 12.32
C LYS A 114 -1.69 -2.50 10.88
N TYR A 115 -2.01 -1.60 9.94
CA TYR A 115 -1.80 -1.83 8.51
C TYR A 115 -0.32 -2.03 8.15
N SER A 116 0.57 -1.23 8.75
CA SER A 116 2.01 -1.31 8.55
C SER A 116 2.60 -2.63 9.08
N SER A 117 2.03 -3.18 10.16
CA SER A 117 2.41 -4.49 10.69
C SER A 117 2.12 -5.64 9.72
N ILE A 118 1.02 -5.56 8.94
CA ILE A 118 0.71 -6.50 7.84
C ILE A 118 1.81 -6.42 6.77
N ILE A 119 2.14 -5.21 6.30
CA ILE A 119 3.16 -4.97 5.27
C ILE A 119 4.53 -5.50 5.72
N THR A 120 4.94 -5.17 6.96
CA THR A 120 6.20 -5.65 7.55
C THR A 120 6.21 -7.18 7.65
N ARG A 121 5.10 -7.81 8.06
CA ARG A 121 5.01 -9.28 8.17
C ARG A 121 5.11 -9.97 6.81
N LEU A 122 4.36 -9.50 5.81
CA LEU A 122 4.41 -10.00 4.42
C LEU A 122 5.84 -9.91 3.87
N SER A 123 6.42 -8.72 3.89
CA SER A 123 7.73 -8.45 3.30
C SER A 123 8.88 -9.21 3.97
N LYS A 124 8.85 -9.38 5.31
CA LYS A 124 9.82 -10.22 6.04
C LYS A 124 9.66 -11.71 5.76
N SER A 125 8.48 -12.16 5.36
CA SER A 125 8.24 -13.56 5.00
C SER A 125 8.73 -13.95 3.59
N GLY A 126 9.30 -12.98 2.85
CA GLY A 126 9.77 -13.17 1.47
C GLY A 126 8.72 -12.88 0.40
N ILE A 127 7.57 -12.30 0.75
CA ILE A 127 6.57 -11.84 -0.22
C ILE A 127 6.91 -10.42 -0.67
N LYS A 128 6.85 -10.16 -1.98
CA LYS A 128 6.93 -8.79 -2.52
C LYS A 128 5.62 -8.07 -2.22
N VAL A 129 5.70 -6.86 -1.69
CA VAL A 129 4.54 -6.04 -1.38
C VAL A 129 4.57 -4.81 -2.29
N VAL A 130 3.58 -4.70 -3.17
CA VAL A 130 3.34 -3.48 -3.95
C VAL A 130 2.36 -2.61 -3.17
N LEU A 131 2.76 -1.38 -2.84
CA LEU A 131 1.90 -0.40 -2.19
C LEU A 131 1.41 0.59 -3.24
N ALA A 132 0.10 0.70 -3.39
CA ALA A 132 -0.53 1.50 -4.44
C ALA A 132 -1.41 2.60 -3.88
N TYR A 133 -1.18 3.85 -4.26
CA TYR A 133 -2.08 4.94 -3.90
C TYR A 133 -3.44 4.77 -4.60
N TRP A 134 -4.50 4.73 -3.80
CA TRP A 134 -5.89 4.73 -4.26
C TRP A 134 -6.54 6.07 -3.92
N GLU A 135 -7.19 6.66 -4.93
CA GLU A 135 -7.89 7.93 -4.82
C GLU A 135 -9.04 7.84 -3.81
N SER A 136 -9.41 8.98 -3.21
CA SER A 136 -10.58 9.04 -2.35
C SER A 136 -11.88 8.90 -3.14
N ALA A 137 -12.99 8.73 -2.43
CA ALA A 137 -14.32 8.74 -3.06
C ALA A 137 -14.86 10.15 -3.32
N ALA A 138 -14.08 11.21 -3.05
CA ALA A 138 -14.53 12.59 -3.19
C ALA A 138 -14.69 13.03 -4.65
N SER A 139 -13.72 12.74 -5.51
CA SER A 139 -13.75 13.12 -6.92
C SER A 139 -13.98 11.91 -7.83
N LYS A 140 -13.27 10.79 -7.58
CA LYS A 140 -13.27 9.59 -8.43
C LYS A 140 -12.98 9.92 -9.89
N ASP A 141 -12.08 10.87 -10.11
CA ASP A 141 -11.74 11.37 -11.44
C ASP A 141 -10.40 10.83 -11.94
N GLY A 142 -9.73 9.98 -11.16
CA GLY A 142 -8.42 9.46 -11.48
C GLY A 142 -7.31 10.49 -11.26
N LYS A 143 -7.52 11.46 -10.36
CA LYS A 143 -6.50 12.44 -9.94
C LYS A 143 -6.19 12.36 -8.44
N VAL A 144 -5.01 12.87 -8.08
CA VAL A 144 -4.69 13.11 -6.67
C VAL A 144 -5.51 14.31 -6.16
N ASP A 145 -6.45 14.04 -5.26
CA ASP A 145 -7.36 15.07 -4.70
C ASP A 145 -6.64 16.15 -3.87
N ASP A 146 -5.72 15.72 -3.00
CA ASP A 146 -4.94 16.60 -2.13
C ASP A 146 -3.47 16.26 -2.24
N MET A 147 -2.76 17.12 -2.96
CA MET A 147 -1.35 16.93 -3.27
C MET A 147 -0.47 16.97 -2.01
N THR A 148 -0.86 17.73 -0.99
CA THR A 148 -0.15 17.80 0.29
C THR A 148 -0.36 16.54 1.12
N ALA A 149 -1.60 16.02 1.18
CA ALA A 149 -1.90 14.79 1.90
C ALA A 149 -1.24 13.57 1.26
N PHE A 150 -1.24 13.50 -0.08
CA PHE A 150 -0.52 12.48 -0.84
C PHE A 150 0.99 12.52 -0.58
N GLN A 151 1.61 13.70 -0.56
CA GLN A 151 3.04 13.80 -0.26
C GLN A 151 3.36 13.33 1.16
N LYS A 152 2.60 13.79 2.17
CA LYS A 152 2.78 13.36 3.56
C LYS A 152 2.61 11.85 3.76
N MET A 153 1.66 11.26 3.04
CA MET A 153 1.46 9.81 3.00
C MET A 153 2.71 9.10 2.49
N TRP A 154 3.22 9.50 1.32
CA TRP A 154 4.41 8.89 0.74
C TRP A 154 5.67 9.12 1.56
N ASP A 155 5.84 10.30 2.18
CA ASP A 155 6.95 10.57 3.09
C ASP A 155 6.98 9.53 4.22
N LYS A 156 5.82 9.25 4.82
CA LYS A 156 5.70 8.27 5.91
C LYS A 156 5.96 6.84 5.43
N VAL A 157 5.40 6.46 4.28
CA VAL A 157 5.55 5.11 3.69
C VAL A 157 7.01 4.87 3.26
N VAL A 158 7.62 5.80 2.54
CA VAL A 158 9.00 5.71 2.07
C VAL A 158 9.96 5.72 3.25
N TYR A 159 9.78 6.61 4.23
CA TYR A 159 10.62 6.63 5.43
C TYR A 159 10.68 5.26 6.10
N ARG A 160 9.52 4.60 6.23
CA ARG A 160 9.41 3.27 6.85
C ARG A 160 10.05 2.16 6.03
N TYR A 161 9.84 2.13 4.71
CA TYR A 161 10.16 0.96 3.88
C TYR A 161 11.30 1.16 2.88
N GLN A 162 11.97 2.31 2.87
CA GLN A 162 13.06 2.58 1.92
C GLN A 162 14.19 1.53 1.94
N TYR A 163 14.44 0.87 3.09
CA TYR A 163 15.47 -0.18 3.21
C TYR A 163 14.92 -1.61 3.13
N ASN A 164 13.61 -1.77 2.90
CA ASN A 164 13.00 -3.07 2.68
C ASN A 164 12.90 -3.35 1.18
N ALA A 165 13.82 -4.17 0.67
CA ALA A 165 13.92 -4.45 -0.76
C ALA A 165 12.75 -5.28 -1.32
N ASN A 166 11.86 -5.79 -0.46
CA ASN A 166 10.62 -6.47 -0.86
C ASN A 166 9.42 -5.53 -0.98
N VAL A 167 9.55 -4.23 -0.65
CA VAL A 167 8.49 -3.24 -0.81
C VAL A 167 8.70 -2.41 -2.07
N TYR A 168 7.65 -2.34 -2.89
CA TYR A 168 7.55 -1.65 -4.16
C TYR A 168 6.50 -0.55 -4.06
N PHE A 169 6.69 0.55 -4.79
CA PHE A 169 5.93 1.78 -4.68
C PHE A 169 5.23 2.05 -6.02
N GLU A 170 3.94 1.79 -6.06
CA GLU A 170 3.08 2.13 -7.19
C GLU A 170 2.45 3.50 -6.94
N ILE A 171 2.87 4.48 -7.73
CA ILE A 171 2.68 5.89 -7.39
C ILE A 171 1.20 6.28 -7.40
N MET A 172 0.42 5.68 -8.29
CA MET A 172 -1.02 5.92 -8.42
C MET A 172 -1.70 4.80 -9.21
N ASN A 173 -2.83 4.31 -8.69
CA ASN A 173 -3.72 3.37 -9.36
C ASN A 173 -4.59 4.08 -10.41
N GLU A 174 -4.62 3.55 -11.64
CA GLU A 174 -5.56 3.93 -12.72
C GLU A 174 -5.76 5.46 -12.90
N PRO A 175 -4.70 6.21 -13.27
CA PRO A 175 -4.70 7.68 -13.38
C PRO A 175 -5.48 8.21 -14.61
N HIS A 176 -6.78 7.93 -14.66
CA HIS A 176 -7.61 8.13 -15.85
C HIS A 176 -8.04 9.59 -16.10
N GLY A 177 -7.90 10.47 -15.11
CA GLY A 177 -8.18 11.91 -15.26
C GLY A 177 -7.02 12.74 -15.77
N TYR A 178 -5.79 12.22 -15.72
CA TYR A 178 -4.60 12.98 -16.08
C TYR A 178 -4.40 13.06 -17.61
N GLY A 179 -3.98 14.24 -18.09
CA GLY A 179 -3.30 14.31 -19.37
C GLY A 179 -1.93 13.60 -19.30
N VAL A 180 -1.48 12.97 -20.38
CA VAL A 180 -0.22 12.18 -20.39
C VAL A 180 0.96 12.96 -19.81
N ASN A 181 1.18 14.21 -20.23
CA ASN A 181 2.30 15.02 -19.72
C ASN A 181 2.12 15.40 -18.24
N GLU A 182 0.89 15.68 -17.81
CA GLU A 182 0.55 15.97 -16.41
C GLU A 182 0.88 14.75 -15.52
N LEU A 183 0.54 13.54 -16.00
CA LEU A 183 0.84 12.29 -15.31
C LEU A 183 2.35 12.02 -15.25
N LYS A 184 3.07 12.26 -16.35
CA LYS A 184 4.54 12.15 -16.37
C LYS A 184 5.18 13.09 -15.36
N ASP A 185 4.67 14.31 -15.23
CA ASP A 185 5.21 15.26 -14.26
C ASP A 185 4.88 14.88 -12.82
N LEU A 186 3.69 14.33 -12.55
CA LEU A 186 3.38 13.70 -11.26
C LEU A 186 4.39 12.60 -10.89
N TYR A 187 4.63 11.66 -11.82
CA TYR A 187 5.58 10.57 -11.61
C TYR A 187 7.02 11.07 -11.43
N ASN A 188 7.48 11.98 -12.29
CA ASN A 188 8.81 12.55 -12.18
C ASN A 188 9.01 13.27 -10.84
N ASN A 189 8.04 14.07 -10.41
CA ASN A 189 8.10 14.79 -9.12
C ASN A 189 8.21 13.83 -7.94
N TRP A 190 7.47 12.71 -7.97
CA TRP A 190 7.57 11.66 -6.95
C TRP A 190 8.94 10.97 -6.99
N ILE A 191 9.43 10.58 -8.18
CA ILE A 191 10.72 9.88 -8.36
C ILE A 191 11.88 10.72 -7.79
N ILE A 192 11.94 12.01 -8.12
CA ILE A 192 13.04 12.87 -7.65
C ILE A 192 12.96 13.21 -6.15
N SER A 193 11.80 13.01 -5.52
CA SER A 193 11.60 13.27 -4.08
C SER A 193 12.20 12.17 -3.19
N TYR A 194 12.40 10.97 -3.72
CA TYR A 194 12.75 9.80 -2.92
C TYR A 194 13.97 9.05 -3.47
N ASN A 195 14.96 8.81 -2.61
CA ASN A 195 16.15 8.03 -2.95
C ASN A 195 15.86 6.51 -2.93
N ILE A 196 15.01 6.07 -3.85
CA ILE A 196 14.62 4.69 -4.03
C ILE A 196 15.14 4.21 -5.38
N SER A 197 15.56 2.93 -5.47
CA SER A 197 15.90 2.37 -6.77
C SER A 197 14.68 2.42 -7.68
N HIS A 198 14.83 2.95 -8.89
CA HIS A 198 13.77 2.98 -9.91
C HIS A 198 13.13 1.60 -10.12
N ARG A 199 13.90 0.52 -9.94
CA ARG A 199 13.45 -0.86 -10.05
C ARG A 199 12.41 -1.29 -9.01
N ARG A 200 12.14 -0.44 -8.00
CA ARG A 200 11.08 -0.60 -7.01
C ARG A 200 9.93 0.40 -7.20
N MET A 201 9.99 1.24 -8.21
CA MET A 201 8.94 2.21 -8.55
C MET A 201 8.11 1.65 -9.69
N ILE A 202 6.78 1.65 -9.52
CA ILE A 202 5.81 1.16 -10.48
C ILE A 202 4.97 2.35 -10.96
N LEU A 203 4.91 2.52 -12.28
CA LEU A 203 4.17 3.58 -12.94
C LEU A 203 3.02 2.97 -13.74
N ASP A 204 1.79 3.22 -13.32
CA ASP A 204 0.63 2.84 -14.11
C ASP A 204 0.63 3.59 -15.46
N GLY A 205 0.06 2.96 -16.48
CA GLY A 205 -0.20 3.64 -17.75
C GLY A 205 -1.18 4.81 -17.59
N ALA A 206 -1.21 5.71 -18.57
CA ALA A 206 -2.26 6.72 -18.64
C ALA A 206 -3.64 6.06 -18.88
N GLY A 207 -4.72 6.80 -18.60
CA GLY A 207 -6.07 6.25 -18.64
C GLY A 207 -6.32 5.32 -17.43
N TYR A 208 -7.09 4.25 -17.63
CA TYR A 208 -7.29 3.22 -16.61
C TYR A 208 -6.11 2.24 -16.56
N ALA A 209 -4.88 2.77 -16.48
CA ALA A 209 -3.64 2.02 -16.64
C ALA A 209 -3.55 1.26 -17.98
N THR A 210 -4.11 1.81 -19.07
CA THR A 210 -4.12 1.12 -20.37
C THR A 210 -3.06 1.63 -21.35
N ASP A 211 -2.53 2.83 -21.16
CA ASP A 211 -1.49 3.40 -22.02
C ASP A 211 -0.13 3.50 -21.32
N VAL A 212 0.57 2.35 -21.25
CA VAL A 212 1.94 2.28 -20.72
C VAL A 212 2.99 2.76 -21.72
N ASN A 213 2.69 2.76 -23.02
CA ASN A 213 3.66 3.18 -24.04
C ASN A 213 3.94 4.67 -23.93
N SER A 214 2.89 5.47 -23.77
CA SER A 214 3.01 6.92 -23.60
C SER A 214 3.66 7.31 -22.28
N ILE A 215 3.69 6.45 -21.27
CA ILE A 215 4.47 6.69 -20.04
C ILE A 215 5.92 6.24 -20.23
N GLY A 216 6.11 5.05 -20.79
CA GLY A 216 7.43 4.43 -20.94
C GLY A 216 8.34 5.04 -22.00
N ASP A 217 7.84 5.92 -22.87
CA ASP A 217 8.64 6.68 -23.83
C ASP A 217 9.46 7.81 -23.17
N ASP A 218 9.20 8.13 -21.89
CA ASP A 218 9.92 9.16 -21.15
C ASP A 218 11.20 8.60 -20.50
N SER A 219 12.34 9.08 -20.99
CA SER A 219 13.66 8.67 -20.49
C SER A 219 13.88 8.91 -19.00
N ARG A 220 13.13 9.81 -18.35
CA ARG A 220 13.17 10.05 -16.90
C ARG A 220 12.81 8.79 -16.10
N PHE A 221 12.03 7.89 -16.69
CA PHE A 221 11.53 6.67 -16.04
C PHE A 221 12.37 5.43 -16.36
N SER A 222 13.55 5.61 -16.93
CA SER A 222 14.45 4.49 -17.22
C SER A 222 14.73 3.68 -15.96
N GLY A 223 14.48 2.37 -16.05
CA GLY A 223 14.63 1.42 -14.94
C GLY A 223 13.42 1.28 -14.02
N CYS A 224 12.38 2.11 -14.17
CA CYS A 224 11.10 1.92 -13.51
C CYS A 224 10.37 0.68 -14.05
N LEU A 225 9.46 0.15 -13.24
CA LEU A 225 8.47 -0.83 -13.68
C LEU A 225 7.26 -0.07 -14.20
N LEU A 226 6.59 -0.60 -15.23
CA LEU A 226 5.30 -0.09 -15.66
C LEU A 226 4.20 -1.03 -15.15
N SER A 227 2.97 -0.56 -15.18
CA SER A 227 1.81 -1.36 -14.77
C SER A 227 0.67 -1.08 -15.73
N PHE A 228 -0.01 -2.15 -16.15
CA PHE A 228 -1.13 -2.06 -17.08
C PHE A 228 -2.25 -2.96 -16.63
N HIS A 229 -3.45 -2.39 -16.51
CA HIS A 229 -4.60 -3.12 -16.04
C HIS A 229 -5.36 -3.73 -17.22
N PHE A 230 -5.78 -4.99 -17.03
CA PHE A 230 -6.46 -5.74 -18.07
C PHE A 230 -7.60 -6.55 -17.48
N TYR A 231 -8.82 -6.14 -17.81
CA TYR A 231 -10.01 -6.89 -17.43
C TYR A 231 -10.64 -7.57 -18.65
N THR A 232 -10.79 -8.89 -18.58
CA THR A 232 -11.30 -9.73 -19.69
C THR A 232 -12.71 -9.38 -20.14
N TRP A 233 -13.45 -8.56 -19.39
CA TRP A 233 -14.81 -8.14 -19.74
C TRP A 233 -14.86 -6.99 -20.75
N PHE A 234 -13.76 -6.26 -20.96
CA PHE A 234 -13.71 -5.18 -21.97
C PHE A 234 -13.41 -5.70 -23.39
N ASN A 235 -12.79 -6.88 -23.53
CA ASN A 235 -12.37 -7.42 -24.82
C ASN A 235 -12.94 -8.83 -25.02
N GLY A 236 -14.06 -8.93 -25.75
CA GLY A 236 -14.86 -10.15 -25.94
C GLY A 236 -14.18 -11.35 -26.65
N ASP A 237 -12.90 -11.30 -26.96
CA ASP A 237 -12.27 -12.24 -27.91
C ASP A 237 -11.06 -13.06 -27.42
N TYR A 238 -10.72 -13.04 -26.12
CA TYR A 238 -9.62 -13.89 -25.63
C TYR A 238 -10.12 -15.05 -24.77
N LYS A 239 -10.46 -16.14 -25.45
CA LYS A 239 -10.71 -17.45 -24.82
C LYS A 239 -9.37 -18.13 -24.47
N ASN A 240 -9.31 -18.61 -23.23
CA ASN A 240 -8.35 -19.57 -22.66
C ASN A 240 -7.11 -18.98 -21.97
N HIS A 241 -7.22 -18.68 -20.68
CA HIS A 241 -6.18 -19.02 -19.71
C HIS A 241 -6.81 -19.69 -18.49
N SER A 242 -6.80 -21.02 -18.50
CA SER A 242 -7.10 -21.83 -17.31
C SER A 242 -5.84 -21.89 -16.45
N ARG A 243 -5.71 -20.98 -15.47
CA ARG A 243 -5.04 -21.21 -14.17
C ARG A 243 -4.99 -19.89 -13.40
N LEU A 244 -5.59 -19.95 -12.20
CA LEU A 244 -5.72 -18.93 -11.17
C LEU A 244 -6.84 -17.90 -11.41
N GLY A 245 -7.99 -18.13 -10.75
CA GLY A 245 -8.95 -17.05 -10.52
C GLY A 245 -8.27 -15.94 -9.72
N ASN A 246 -8.44 -14.69 -10.15
CA ASN A 246 -7.82 -13.47 -9.59
C ASN A 246 -6.27 -13.43 -9.57
N SER A 247 -5.57 -14.07 -10.51
CA SER A 247 -4.11 -13.90 -10.58
C SER A 247 -3.73 -12.64 -11.32
N GLY A 248 -2.95 -11.77 -10.68
CA GLY A 248 -2.10 -10.84 -11.40
C GLY A 248 -0.77 -11.49 -11.76
N SER A 249 -0.37 -11.38 -13.02
CA SER A 249 0.92 -11.85 -13.53
C SER A 249 1.54 -10.76 -14.36
N PHE A 250 2.87 -10.60 -14.30
CA PHE A 250 3.52 -9.71 -15.25
C PHE A 250 3.56 -10.32 -16.65
N LEU A 251 3.02 -9.60 -17.63
CA LEU A 251 3.25 -9.89 -19.05
C LEU A 251 4.41 -9.01 -19.54
N GLU A 252 5.36 -9.59 -20.27
CA GLU A 252 6.30 -8.80 -21.06
C GLU A 252 5.57 -8.31 -22.32
N VAL A 253 5.38 -6.99 -22.45
CA VAL A 253 4.83 -6.38 -23.67
C VAL A 253 5.94 -5.55 -24.29
N SER A 254 6.37 -5.91 -25.51
CA SER A 254 7.40 -5.15 -26.24
C SER A 254 6.77 -4.12 -27.17
N SER A 255 7.27 -2.90 -27.13
CA SER A 255 7.08 -1.90 -28.20
C SER A 255 8.43 -1.55 -28.82
N LYS A 256 8.42 -0.99 -30.05
CA LYS A 256 9.55 -0.93 -31.00
C LYS A 256 10.90 -0.43 -30.45
N ASN A 257 10.94 0.27 -29.31
CA ASN A 257 12.19 0.80 -28.74
C ASN A 257 12.40 0.53 -27.23
N HIS A 258 11.46 -0.09 -26.51
CA HIS A 258 11.60 -0.34 -25.06
C HIS A 258 10.87 -1.63 -24.62
N ARG A 259 11.46 -2.36 -23.66
CA ARG A 259 10.81 -3.52 -23.01
C ARG A 259 10.01 -3.01 -21.81
N TYR A 260 8.68 -3.05 -21.91
CA TYR A 260 7.82 -2.69 -20.80
C TYR A 260 7.41 -3.94 -20.02
N ARG A 261 7.42 -3.79 -18.70
CA ARG A 261 7.07 -4.81 -17.74
C ARG A 261 5.71 -4.39 -17.21
N VAL A 262 4.66 -5.21 -17.35
CA VAL A 262 3.27 -4.84 -17.04
C VAL A 262 2.75 -5.70 -15.89
N TRP A 263 2.36 -5.12 -14.75
CA TRP A 263 1.55 -5.82 -13.74
C TRP A 263 0.08 -5.84 -14.20
N CYS A 264 -0.44 -7.00 -14.63
CA CYS A 264 -1.87 -7.14 -14.92
C CYS A 264 -2.64 -7.45 -13.64
N THR A 265 -3.63 -6.63 -13.30
CA THR A 265 -4.69 -7.01 -12.36
C THR A 265 -5.78 -7.76 -13.12
N TYR A 266 -6.04 -9.02 -12.75
CA TYR A 266 -7.27 -9.69 -13.14
C TYR A 266 -8.26 -9.54 -11.99
N ASP A 267 -9.20 -8.59 -12.09
CA ASP A 267 -10.40 -8.72 -11.27
C ASP A 267 -11.26 -9.83 -11.87
N TYR A 268 -11.62 -10.78 -11.03
CA TYR A 268 -12.76 -11.68 -11.19
C TYR A 268 -13.55 -11.60 -9.88
N TRP A 269 -14.08 -10.41 -9.63
CA TRP A 269 -14.88 -10.11 -8.44
C TRP A 269 -16.24 -10.82 -8.56
N LYS A 270 -16.29 -12.12 -8.20
CA LYS A 270 -17.48 -12.81 -7.63
C LYS A 270 -17.41 -14.33 -7.47
N LYS A 271 -16.39 -15.05 -7.95
CA LYS A 271 -16.44 -16.53 -7.91
C LYS A 271 -15.06 -17.19 -7.80
N LEU A 272 -14.39 -17.02 -6.67
CA LEU A 272 -13.52 -18.10 -6.21
C LEU A 272 -14.43 -19.25 -5.79
N HIS A 273 -14.53 -20.25 -6.67
CA HIS A 273 -15.22 -21.50 -6.43
C HIS A 273 -14.70 -22.12 -5.12
N GLY A 274 -15.50 -22.01 -4.05
CA GLY A 274 -15.39 -22.85 -2.86
C GLY A 274 -14.77 -22.25 -1.60
N ILE A 275 -14.61 -20.92 -1.49
CA ILE A 275 -14.24 -20.30 -0.21
C ILE A 275 -15.41 -19.47 0.31
N THR A 276 -16.15 -20.04 1.25
CA THR A 276 -17.03 -19.30 2.17
C THR A 276 -16.14 -18.67 3.25
N TRP A 277 -16.07 -17.34 3.26
CA TRP A 277 -15.45 -16.59 4.35
C TRP A 277 -16.52 -16.37 5.44
N PHE A 278 -16.16 -16.65 6.69
CA PHE A 278 -16.96 -16.35 7.89
C PHE A 278 -16.77 -14.91 8.33
#